data_AF-A0A1G2DTW6-F1
#
_entry.id   AF-A0A1G2DTW6-F1
#
_cell.length_a   1.000
_cell.length_b   1.000
_cell.length_c   1.000
_cell.angle_alpha   90.00
_cell.angle_beta   90.00
_cell.angle_gamma   90.00
#
_symmetry.space_group_name_H-M   'P 1'
#
loop_
_entity.id
_entity.type
_entity.pdbx_description
1 polymer ?
#
loop_
_entity_poly.entity_id
_entity_poly.type
_entity_poly.pdbx_seq_one_letter_code
_entity_poly.pdbx_strand_id
1 'polypeptide(L)'
;MTTIPEFPTVKLTLPPKLPRIKSGMALLTDSDFTGNEELELVKFLKDGEEFASGEVMRTRAVDLGHCAGERHALCLLAQEDTVPHEWREVCLVFPGTRRRERQGGVFILTMFWDTNHGPVWALHWHCLDDDFADFGRLVRYR
;
A
#
# COMPACT_ATOMS: atom_id res chain seq x y z
N MET A 1 10.32 -12.82 -18.53
CA MET A 1 11.46 -11.92 -18.29
C MET A 1 11.30 -11.40 -16.87
N THR A 2 12.22 -11.73 -15.98
CA THR A 2 12.17 -11.30 -14.57
C THR A 2 12.73 -9.88 -14.54
N THR A 3 11.85 -8.87 -14.57
CA THR A 3 12.26 -7.48 -14.38
C THR A 3 12.84 -7.35 -12.98
N ILE A 4 14.08 -6.84 -12.90
CA ILE A 4 14.69 -6.47 -11.61
C ILE A 4 13.76 -5.43 -10.99
N PRO A 5 13.33 -5.59 -9.72
CA PRO A 5 12.48 -4.61 -9.09
C PRO A 5 13.25 -3.28 -9.01
N GLU A 6 12.57 -2.20 -9.42
CA GLU A 6 13.10 -0.83 -9.40
C GLU A 6 13.50 -0.39 -7.99
N PHE A 7 12.90 -1.01 -6.97
CA PHE A 7 13.14 -0.76 -5.56
C PHE A 7 13.62 -2.02 -4.84
N PRO A 8 14.42 -1.90 -3.78
CA PRO A 8 14.73 -3.02 -2.90
C PRO A 8 13.44 -3.63 -2.31
N THR A 9 13.47 -4.92 -2.04
CA THR A 9 12.39 -5.62 -1.34
C THR A 9 12.53 -5.45 0.18
N VAL A 10 11.42 -5.65 0.91
CA VAL A 10 11.39 -5.58 2.38
C VAL A 10 10.76 -6.82 2.96
N LYS A 11 11.53 -7.58 3.73
CA LYS A 11 10.99 -8.71 4.48
C LYS A 11 10.21 -8.22 5.69
N LEU A 12 8.98 -8.69 5.86
CA LEU A 12 8.20 -8.41 7.05
C LEU A 12 8.67 -9.24 8.23
N THR A 13 8.75 -8.58 9.38
CA THR A 13 8.89 -9.21 10.68
C THR A 13 7.60 -8.95 11.45
N LEU A 14 6.92 -10.02 11.87
CA LEU A 14 5.71 -9.89 12.69
C LEU A 14 6.07 -9.29 14.06
N PRO A 15 5.58 -8.08 14.41
CA PRO A 15 5.86 -7.52 15.73
C PRO A 15 5.08 -8.27 16.82
N PRO A 16 5.55 -8.27 18.09
CA PRO A 16 4.84 -8.88 19.21
C PRO A 16 3.41 -8.33 19.41
N LYS A 17 3.19 -7.07 18.99
CA LYS A 17 1.90 -6.40 19.02
C LYS A 17 1.75 -5.55 17.78
N LEU A 18 0.76 -5.87 16.95
CA LEU A 18 0.40 -5.02 15.82
C LEU A 18 -0.34 -3.77 16.31
N PRO A 19 -0.06 -2.59 15.73
CA PRO A 19 -0.90 -1.43 15.93
C PRO A 19 -2.32 -1.72 15.46
N ARG A 20 -3.31 -0.98 16.00
CA ARG A 20 -4.71 -1.08 15.57
C ARG A 20 -5.13 0.24 14.94
N ILE A 21 -5.70 0.18 13.75
CA ILE A 21 -6.33 1.32 13.10
C ILE A 21 -7.83 1.30 13.43
N LYS A 22 -8.33 2.35 14.08
CA LYS A 22 -9.78 2.55 14.23
C LYS A 22 -10.25 3.41 13.07
N SER A 23 -10.81 2.79 12.04
CA SER A 23 -11.27 3.51 10.84
C SER A 23 -12.75 3.92 10.90
N GLY A 24 -13.58 3.24 11.70
CA GLY A 24 -15.04 3.43 11.66
C GLY A 24 -15.70 2.95 10.36
N MET A 25 -14.93 2.38 9.43
CA MET A 25 -15.37 1.90 8.13
C MET A 25 -15.53 0.37 8.11
N ALA A 26 -16.54 -0.11 7.38
CA ALA A 26 -16.81 -1.54 7.22
C ALA A 26 -15.74 -2.19 6.33
N LEU A 27 -15.23 -3.35 6.73
CA LEU A 27 -14.29 -4.13 5.90
C LEU A 27 -15.04 -4.75 4.71
N LEU A 28 -14.56 -4.51 3.50
CA LEU A 28 -15.08 -5.15 2.28
C LEU A 28 -14.24 -6.34 1.88
N THR A 29 -12.92 -6.16 1.80
CA THR A 29 -11.95 -7.20 1.48
C THR A 29 -10.68 -6.97 2.28
N ASP A 30 -9.95 -8.05 2.53
CA ASP A 30 -8.61 -8.01 3.12
C ASP A 30 -7.74 -9.06 2.43
N SER A 31 -6.42 -8.87 2.53
CA SER A 31 -5.46 -9.85 2.04
C SER A 31 -5.11 -10.86 3.11
N ASP A 32 -4.80 -12.08 2.67
CA ASP A 32 -4.18 -13.08 3.53
C ASP A 32 -2.85 -12.56 4.07
N PHE A 33 -2.53 -12.93 5.31
CA PHE A 33 -1.32 -12.48 5.99
C PHE A 33 -0.79 -13.57 6.92
N THR A 34 0.46 -13.95 6.69
CA THR A 34 1.21 -14.99 7.41
C THR A 34 2.32 -14.42 8.30
N GLY A 35 2.80 -13.20 8.00
CA GLY A 35 3.81 -12.48 8.79
C GLY A 35 5.26 -12.80 8.43
N ASN A 36 5.50 -13.46 7.30
CA ASN A 36 6.83 -13.75 6.76
C ASN A 36 7.01 -13.30 5.31
N GLU A 37 6.06 -12.53 4.80
CA GLU A 37 6.03 -12.02 3.42
C GLU A 37 7.23 -11.14 3.11
N GLU A 38 7.70 -11.20 1.87
CA GLU A 38 8.62 -10.23 1.31
C GLU A 38 7.84 -9.25 0.42
N LEU A 39 7.90 -7.97 0.78
CA LEU A 39 7.21 -6.90 0.07
C LEU A 39 8.03 -6.34 -1.08
N GLU A 40 7.36 -6.03 -2.18
CA GLU A 40 7.92 -5.36 -3.35
C GLU A 40 7.02 -4.22 -3.83
N LEU A 41 7.63 -3.27 -4.53
CA LEU A 41 6.93 -2.14 -5.15
C LEU A 41 6.80 -2.34 -6.65
N VAL A 42 5.59 -2.14 -7.17
CA VAL A 42 5.29 -2.31 -8.60
C VAL A 42 4.54 -1.09 -9.13
N LYS A 43 4.93 -0.63 -10.33
CA LYS A 43 4.20 0.41 -11.07
C LYS A 43 2.86 -0.16 -11.55
N PHE A 44 1.80 0.64 -11.43
CA PHE A 44 0.49 0.32 -12.01
C PHE A 44 0.14 1.18 -13.22
N LEU A 45 0.79 2.33 -13.39
CA LEU A 45 0.66 3.15 -14.60
C LEU A 45 1.39 2.49 -15.76
N LYS A 46 0.80 2.60 -16.95
CA LYS A 46 1.40 2.21 -18.22
C LYS A 46 2.25 3.37 -18.76
N ASP A 47 3.12 3.06 -19.71
CA ASP A 47 3.98 4.06 -20.34
C ASP A 47 3.15 5.23 -20.93
N GLY A 48 3.48 6.45 -20.52
CA GLY A 48 2.79 7.67 -20.95
C GLY A 48 1.55 8.05 -20.13
N GLU A 49 1.17 7.26 -19.12
CA GLU A 49 0.11 7.66 -18.17
C GLU A 49 0.70 8.49 -17.02
N GLU A 50 0.08 9.64 -16.74
CA GLU A 50 0.41 10.48 -15.58
C GLU A 50 -0.47 10.15 -14.37
N PHE A 51 -1.69 9.66 -14.63
CA PHE A 51 -2.68 9.31 -13.62
C PHE A 51 -3.56 8.14 -14.08
N ALA A 52 -4.14 7.43 -13.11
CA ALA A 52 -5.20 6.47 -13.33
C ALA A 52 -6.25 6.59 -12.22
N SER A 53 -7.52 6.43 -12.56
CA SER A 53 -8.58 6.38 -11.55
C SER A 53 -8.39 5.22 -10.58
N GLY A 54 -8.89 5.35 -9.37
CA GLY A 54 -8.78 4.30 -8.35
C GLY A 54 -9.31 2.95 -8.81
N GLU A 55 -10.40 2.89 -9.58
CA GLU A 55 -10.91 1.63 -10.14
C GLU A 55 -10.00 1.02 -11.22
N VAL A 56 -9.35 1.86 -12.04
CA VAL A 56 -8.36 1.38 -13.01
C VAL A 56 -7.12 0.82 -12.30
N MET A 57 -6.59 1.57 -11.33
CA MET A 57 -5.48 1.12 -10.47
C MET A 57 -5.84 -0.18 -9.76
N ARG A 58 -7.05 -0.29 -9.19
CA ARG A 58 -7.55 -1.50 -8.51
C ARG A 58 -7.62 -2.70 -9.45
N THR A 59 -8.15 -2.51 -10.66
CA THR A 59 -8.25 -3.59 -11.66
C THR A 59 -6.86 -4.13 -11.99
N ARG A 60 -5.89 -3.24 -12.23
CA ARG A 60 -4.51 -3.62 -12.50
C ARG A 60 -3.83 -4.30 -11.31
N ALA A 61 -4.16 -3.87 -10.09
CA ALA A 61 -3.68 -4.52 -8.88
C ALA A 61 -4.17 -5.98 -8.77
N VAL A 62 -5.45 -6.22 -9.10
CA VAL A 62 -6.02 -7.58 -9.13
C VAL A 62 -5.30 -8.46 -10.16
N ASP A 63 -5.02 -7.93 -11.35
CA ASP A 63 -4.31 -8.66 -12.41
C ASP A 63 -2.87 -9.05 -11.99
N LEU A 64 -2.23 -8.22 -11.17
CA LEU A 64 -0.91 -8.51 -10.61
C LEU A 64 -0.98 -9.54 -9.47
N GLY A 65 -2.08 -9.61 -8.72
CA GLY A 65 -2.23 -10.53 -7.58
C GLY A 65 -1.31 -10.24 -6.41
N HIS A 66 -1.43 -11.02 -5.32
CA HIS A 66 -0.65 -10.89 -4.08
C HIS A 66 -0.54 -9.44 -3.56
N CYS A 67 -1.66 -8.73 -3.56
CA CYS A 67 -1.75 -7.34 -3.13
C CYS A 67 -1.60 -7.22 -1.62
N ALA A 68 -0.67 -6.42 -1.12
CA ALA A 68 -0.54 -6.19 0.31
C ALA A 68 -1.74 -5.42 0.87
N GLY A 69 -2.11 -5.74 2.10
CA GLY A 69 -3.24 -5.16 2.84
C GLY A 69 -2.83 -4.46 4.15
N GLU A 70 -3.81 -4.11 4.97
CA GLU A 70 -3.72 -3.35 6.22
C GLU A 70 -2.73 -4.00 7.19
N ARG A 71 -2.77 -5.33 7.36
CA ARG A 71 -1.82 -6.02 8.25
C ARG A 71 -0.37 -5.93 7.76
N HIS A 72 -0.14 -5.92 6.45
CA HIS A 72 1.20 -5.75 5.87
C HIS A 72 1.70 -4.33 6.11
N ALA A 73 0.86 -3.32 5.86
CA ALA A 73 1.19 -1.92 6.13
C ALA A 73 1.51 -1.68 7.61
N LEU A 74 0.72 -2.29 8.51
CA LEU A 74 0.93 -2.21 9.95
C LEU A 74 2.22 -2.90 10.42
N CYS A 75 2.59 -4.03 9.83
CA CYS A 75 3.88 -4.66 10.10
C CYS A 75 5.01 -3.77 9.59
N LEU A 76 4.91 -3.27 8.36
CA LEU A 76 5.91 -2.41 7.75
C LEU A 76 6.15 -1.14 8.58
N LEU A 77 5.08 -0.51 9.06
CA LEU A 77 5.15 0.65 9.96
C LEU A 77 5.83 0.30 11.29
N ALA A 78 5.60 -0.89 11.84
CA ALA A 78 6.24 -1.34 13.08
C ALA A 78 7.74 -1.65 12.94
N GLN A 79 8.26 -1.73 11.72
CA GLN A 79 9.68 -1.90 11.40
C GLN A 79 10.19 -0.78 10.48
N GLU A 80 9.72 0.45 10.67
CA GLU A 80 10.04 1.56 9.77
C GLU A 80 11.55 1.80 9.54
N ASP A 81 12.38 1.51 10.53
CA ASP A 81 13.84 1.61 10.46
C ASP A 81 14.46 0.65 9.43
N THR A 82 13.76 -0.43 9.06
CA THR A 82 14.21 -1.39 8.06
C THR A 82 13.72 -1.04 6.65
N VAL A 83 12.87 -0.01 6.51
CA VAL A 83 12.31 0.38 5.21
C VAL A 83 13.37 1.13 4.40
N PRO A 84 13.68 0.70 3.16
CA PRO A 84 14.64 1.35 2.29
C PRO A 84 14.33 2.84 2.12
N HIS A 85 15.38 3.65 2.05
CA HIS A 85 15.23 5.10 1.90
C HIS A 85 14.53 5.47 0.58
N GLU A 86 14.74 4.67 -0.46
CA GLU A 86 14.16 4.82 -1.79
C GLU A 86 12.62 4.72 -1.78
N TRP A 87 12.05 3.98 -0.83
CA TRP A 87 10.59 3.88 -0.70
C TRP A 87 9.97 5.20 -0.25
N ARG A 88 10.75 6.10 0.37
CA ARG A 88 10.27 7.40 0.87
C ARG A 88 9.95 8.39 -0.25
N GLU A 89 10.38 8.10 -1.47
CA GLU A 89 10.15 8.94 -2.66
C GLU A 89 8.79 8.68 -3.32
N VAL A 90 8.05 7.67 -2.86
CA VAL A 90 6.80 7.20 -3.48
C VAL A 90 5.69 7.06 -2.45
N CYS A 91 4.45 7.08 -2.95
CA CYS A 91 3.28 6.73 -2.16
C CYS A 91 3.02 5.22 -2.28
N LEU A 92 3.06 4.53 -1.14
CA LEU A 92 2.88 3.08 -1.06
C LEU A 92 1.38 2.78 -0.99
N VAL A 93 0.87 2.05 -1.98
CA VAL A 93 -0.55 1.74 -2.13
C VAL A 93 -0.79 0.28 -1.74
N PHE A 94 -1.67 0.04 -0.78
CA PHE A 94 -2.02 -1.30 -0.25
C PHE A 94 -3.44 -1.69 -0.69
N PRO A 95 -3.63 -2.12 -1.95
CA PRO A 95 -4.95 -2.37 -2.52
C PRO A 95 -5.62 -3.65 -1.99
N GLY A 96 -4.88 -4.46 -1.23
CA GLY A 96 -5.37 -5.72 -0.66
C GLY A 96 -6.51 -5.54 0.34
N THR A 97 -6.51 -4.42 1.06
CA THR A 97 -7.59 -4.08 1.99
C THR A 97 -8.45 -2.97 1.43
N ARG A 98 -9.76 -3.22 1.40
CA ARG A 98 -10.76 -2.21 1.06
C ARG A 98 -11.74 -2.05 2.20
N ARG A 99 -12.05 -0.80 2.52
CA ARG A 99 -13.07 -0.46 3.49
C ARG A 99 -14.11 0.45 2.87
N ARG A 100 -15.33 0.38 3.39
CA ARG A 100 -16.45 1.22 2.96
C ARG A 100 -16.90 2.11 4.10
N GLU A 101 -16.96 3.40 3.84
CA GLU A 101 -17.61 4.36 4.73
C GLU A 101 -19.14 4.18 4.68
N ARG A 102 -19.83 4.55 5.76
CA ARG A 102 -21.30 4.55 5.85
C ARG A 102 -21.99 5.26 4.68
N GLN A 103 -21.38 6.30 4.10
CA GLN A 103 -21.96 7.08 2.99
C GLN A 103 -21.71 6.45 1.61
N GLY A 104 -20.95 5.36 1.52
CA GLY A 104 -20.76 4.57 0.30
C GLY A 104 -19.36 4.59 -0.28
N GLY A 105 -18.55 5.61 0.07
CA GLY A 105 -17.16 5.74 -0.41
C GLY A 105 -16.32 4.50 -0.07
N VAL A 106 -15.51 4.06 -1.02
CA VAL A 106 -14.61 2.92 -0.86
C VAL A 106 -13.19 3.42 -0.76
N PHE A 107 -12.48 2.97 0.27
CA PHE A 107 -11.15 3.43 0.61
C PHE A 107 -10.15 2.29 0.61
N ILE A 108 -8.93 2.60 0.20
CA ILE A 108 -7.76 1.75 0.34
C ILE A 108 -6.74 2.42 1.24
N LEU A 109 -5.84 1.61 1.80
CA LEU A 109 -4.78 2.13 2.65
C LEU A 109 -3.59 2.57 1.79
N THR A 110 -3.05 3.73 2.13
CA THR A 110 -1.81 4.27 1.57
C THR A 110 -0.84 4.60 2.69
N MET A 111 0.45 4.54 2.41
CA MET A 111 1.52 4.95 3.32
C MET A 111 2.51 5.84 2.57
N PHE A 112 2.90 6.95 3.18
CA PHE A 112 3.87 7.86 2.59
C PHE A 112 4.79 8.43 3.67
N TRP A 113 5.97 8.89 3.25
CA TRP A 113 6.89 9.55 4.14
C TRP A 113 6.47 11.01 4.30
N ASP A 114 5.96 11.37 5.47
CA ASP A 114 5.62 12.75 5.80
C ASP A 114 6.89 13.48 6.24
N THR A 115 7.05 14.71 5.75
CA THR A 115 8.13 15.63 6.14
C THR A 115 7.59 16.94 6.71
N ASN A 116 6.27 17.19 6.61
CA ASN A 116 5.64 18.42 7.07
C ASN A 116 5.53 18.48 8.59
N HIS A 117 5.34 17.34 9.25
CA HIS A 117 5.18 17.22 10.70
C HIS A 117 6.36 16.50 11.38
N GLY A 118 7.49 16.42 10.69
CA GLY A 118 8.66 15.63 11.06
C GLY A 118 8.80 14.37 10.18
N PRO A 119 10.03 13.83 10.03
CA PRO A 119 10.31 12.69 9.16
C PRO A 119 9.71 11.40 9.72
N VAL A 120 8.51 11.03 9.26
CA VAL A 120 7.79 9.84 9.77
C VAL A 120 6.95 9.19 8.68
N TRP A 121 6.75 7.87 8.75
CA TRP A 121 5.75 7.21 7.92
C TRP A 121 4.34 7.50 8.42
N ALA A 122 3.47 7.97 7.52
CA ALA A 122 2.07 8.24 7.79
C ALA A 122 1.17 7.27 7.03
N LEU A 123 0.14 6.77 7.70
CA LEU A 123 -0.92 5.97 7.09
C LEU A 123 -2.13 6.84 6.77
N HIS A 124 -2.72 6.63 5.59
CA HIS A 124 -3.88 7.38 5.13
C HIS A 124 -4.86 6.49 4.36
N TRP A 125 -6.17 6.72 4.57
CA TRP A 125 -7.23 6.06 3.80
C TRP A 125 -7.57 6.92 2.59
N HIS A 126 -7.22 6.46 1.40
CA HIS A 126 -7.44 7.16 0.14
C HIS A 126 -8.71 6.64 -0.55
N CYS A 127 -9.54 7.54 -1.06
CA CYS A 127 -10.80 7.17 -1.72
C CYS A 127 -10.52 6.60 -3.13
N LEU A 128 -11.21 5.54 -3.52
CA LEU A 128 -11.08 4.97 -4.88
C LEU A 128 -11.78 5.81 -5.97
N ASP A 129 -12.61 6.76 -5.57
CA ASP A 129 -13.20 7.72 -6.51
C ASP A 129 -12.19 8.81 -6.93
N ASP A 130 -11.07 8.92 -6.21
CA ASP A 130 -9.97 9.83 -6.53
C ASP A 130 -8.96 9.18 -7.51
N ASP A 131 -8.19 10.02 -8.19
CA ASP A 131 -7.13 9.61 -9.11
C ASP A 131 -5.80 9.34 -8.38
N PHE A 132 -5.06 8.35 -8.88
CA PHE A 132 -3.72 7.98 -8.44
C PHE A 132 -2.69 8.42 -9.46
N ALA A 133 -1.73 9.23 -9.01
CA ALA A 133 -0.64 9.74 -9.82
C ALA A 133 0.56 8.79 -9.93
N ASP A 134 1.53 9.17 -10.75
CA ASP A 134 2.73 8.42 -11.10
C ASP A 134 3.70 8.11 -9.97
N PHE A 135 3.65 8.84 -8.85
CA PHE A 135 4.42 8.54 -7.65
C PHE A 135 3.82 7.39 -6.81
N GLY A 136 2.64 6.88 -7.17
CA GLY A 136 2.05 5.71 -6.51
C GLY A 136 2.77 4.41 -6.88
N ARG A 137 2.99 3.53 -5.91
CA ARG A 137 3.50 2.16 -6.12
C ARG A 137 2.59 1.17 -5.42
N LEU A 138 2.14 0.15 -6.15
CA LEU A 138 1.43 -0.97 -5.56
C LEU A 138 2.39 -1.78 -4.71
N VAL A 139 2.01 -2.03 -3.46
CA VAL A 139 2.72 -2.93 -2.58
C VAL A 139 2.17 -4.33 -2.78
N ARG A 140 3.06 -5.27 -3.12
CA ARG A 140 2.75 -6.69 -3.28
C ARG A 140 3.62 -7.53 -2.36
N TYR A 141 3.18 -8.75 -2.09
CA TYR A 141 3.96 -9.73 -1.36
C TYR A 141 4.33 -10.94 -2.23
N ARG A 142 5.42 -11.61 -1.87
CA ARG A 142 5.87 -12.88 -2.44
C ARG A 142 5.87 -13.97 -1.38
#